data_AF-G5JBQ0-F1
#
_entry.id   AF-G5JBQ0-F1
#
_cell.length_a   1.000
_cell.length_b   1.000
_cell.length_c   1.000
_cell.angle_alpha   90.00
_cell.angle_beta   90.00
_cell.angle_gamma   90.00
#
_symmetry.space_group_name_H-M   'P 1'
#
loop_
_entity.id
_entity.type
_entity.pdbx_description
1 polymer ?
#
loop_
_entity_poly.entity_id
_entity_poly.type
_entity_poly.pdbx_seq_one_letter_code
_entity_poly.pdbx_strand_id
1 'polypeptide(L)'
;MKQSSIPSPLSSEKIKQEIQDHLSRLSLDHLKTILDITTYLSEQESEAATQEIREIPNIMELLQTAESQVSAGHLIDWEEGEDNL
;
A
#
# COMPACT_ATOMS: atom_id res chain seq x y z
N MET A 1 18.73 -17.87 32.89
CA MET A 1 18.26 -17.87 31.49
C MET A 1 18.24 -16.42 31.02
N LYS A 2 19.09 -16.05 30.04
CA LYS A 2 19.06 -14.69 29.47
C LYS A 2 17.96 -14.69 28.42
N GLN A 3 16.85 -13.99 28.69
CA GLN A 3 15.82 -13.76 27.68
C GLN A 3 16.44 -12.93 26.56
N SER A 4 16.70 -13.59 25.43
CA SER A 4 17.05 -12.92 24.18
C SER A 4 15.78 -12.20 23.72
N SER A 5 15.71 -10.90 23.99
CA SER A 5 14.65 -10.05 23.45
C SER A 5 14.85 -9.97 21.94
N ILE A 6 14.06 -10.74 21.19
CA ILE A 6 13.95 -10.57 19.75
C ILE A 6 13.40 -9.15 19.55
N PRO A 7 14.12 -8.24 18.87
CA PRO A 7 13.59 -6.89 18.66
C PRO A 7 12.29 -7.01 17.87
N SER A 8 11.21 -6.45 18.42
CA SER A 8 9.94 -6.34 17.73
C SER A 8 10.15 -5.64 16.38
N PRO A 9 9.50 -6.09 15.30
CA PRO A 9 9.60 -5.43 14.01
C PRO A 9 9.27 -3.94 14.18
N LEU A 10 10.11 -3.07 13.61
CA LEU A 10 9.86 -1.63 13.63
C LEU A 10 8.51 -1.37 12.96
N SER A 11 7.64 -0.59 13.61
CA SER A 11 6.39 -0.19 12.98
C SER A 11 6.66 0.69 11.77
N SER A 12 5.76 0.69 10.78
CA SER A 12 5.86 1.56 9.60
C SER A 12 6.09 3.02 9.99
N GLU A 13 5.42 3.48 11.05
CA GLU A 13 5.56 4.84 11.56
C GLU A 13 6.98 5.13 12.08
N LYS A 14 7.58 4.19 12.79
CA LYS A 14 8.95 4.35 13.31
C LYS A 14 9.98 4.37 12.18
N ILE A 15 9.79 3.55 11.15
CA ILE A 15 10.65 3.54 9.96
C ILE A 15 10.55 4.88 9.22
N LYS A 16 9.33 5.41 9.04
CA LYS A 16 9.12 6.73 8.41
C LYS A 16 9.82 7.85 9.18
N GLN A 17 9.73 7.83 10.51
CA GLN A 17 10.41 8.80 11.36
C GLN A 17 11.94 8.73 11.21
N GLU A 18 12.51 7.53 11.28
CA GLU A 18 13.97 7.35 11.13
C GLU A 18 14.46 7.80 9.74
N ILE A 19 13.69 7.52 8.68
CA ILE A 19 13.97 8.01 7.33
C ILE A 19 13.96 9.55 7.28
N GLN A 20 12.93 10.20 7.82
CA GLN A 20 12.84 11.67 7.85
C GLN A 20 14.04 12.28 8.59
N ASP A 21 14.43 11.70 9.72
CA ASP A 21 15.61 12.15 10.48
C ASP A 21 16.89 12.05 9.65
N HIS A 22 17.06 10.97 8.88
CA HIS A 22 18.20 10.82 7.97
C HIS A 22 18.18 11.81 6.81
N LEU A 23 17.02 11.99 6.16
CA LEU A 23 16.85 12.94 5.04
C LEU A 23 17.20 14.37 5.45
N SER A 24 16.87 14.78 6.68
CA SER A 24 17.16 16.12 7.21
C SER A 24 18.65 16.50 7.25
N ARG A 25 19.54 15.50 7.18
CA ARG A 25 21.00 15.67 7.32
C ARG A 25 21.76 15.51 6.00
N LEU A 26 21.07 15.16 4.93
CA LEU A 26 21.68 14.93 3.62
C LEU A 26 21.93 16.25 2.88
N SER A 27 22.92 16.23 2.00
CA SER A 27 23.14 17.32 1.04
C SER A 27 22.08 17.28 -0.07
N LEU A 28 21.90 18.41 -0.75
CA LEU A 28 20.97 18.53 -1.87
C LEU A 28 21.22 17.48 -2.97
N ASP A 29 22.48 17.19 -3.30
CA ASP A 29 22.78 16.22 -4.36
C ASP A 29 22.43 14.79 -3.95
N HIS A 30 22.65 14.42 -2.69
CA HIS A 30 22.16 13.13 -2.19
C HIS A 30 20.64 13.08 -2.12
N LEU A 31 19.97 14.19 -1.76
CA LEU A 31 18.50 14.26 -1.77
C LEU A 31 17.91 14.05 -3.17
N LYS A 32 18.55 14.58 -4.22
CA LYS A 32 18.14 14.31 -5.62
C LYS A 32 18.23 12.82 -5.94
N THR A 33 19.33 12.16 -5.58
CA THR A 33 19.47 10.72 -5.79
C THR A 33 18.40 9.92 -5.04
N ILE A 34 18.09 10.30 -3.80
CA ILE A 34 17.02 9.66 -3.04
C ILE A 34 15.65 9.88 -3.68
N LEU A 35 15.39 11.08 -4.22
CA LEU A 35 14.15 11.37 -4.93
C LEU A 35 13.98 10.45 -6.16
N ASP A 36 15.04 10.27 -6.96
CA ASP A 36 14.99 9.39 -8.13
C ASP A 36 14.68 7.94 -7.72
N ILE A 37 15.34 7.43 -6.68
CA ILE A 37 15.14 6.06 -6.18
C ILE A 37 13.71 5.88 -5.63
N THR A 38 13.24 6.82 -4.81
CA THR A 38 11.92 6.72 -4.19
C THR A 38 10.79 6.87 -5.21
N THR A 39 10.99 7.68 -6.25
CA THR A 39 10.06 7.77 -7.38
C THR A 39 9.97 6.44 -8.11
N TYR A 40 11.12 5.85 -8.48
CA TYR A 40 11.16 4.53 -9.14
C TYR A 40 10.46 3.44 -8.32
N LEU A 41 10.73 3.38 -7.01
CA LEU A 41 10.08 2.40 -6.13
C LEU A 41 8.57 2.61 -6.03
N SER A 42 8.12 3.87 -5.91
CA SER A 42 6.69 4.20 -5.85
C SER A 42 5.97 3.84 -7.15
N GLU A 43 6.61 4.08 -8.30
CA GLU A 43 6.07 3.69 -9.61
C GLU A 43 6.01 2.17 -9.73
N GLN A 44 7.04 1.46 -9.31
CA GLN A 44 7.07 -0.01 -9.32
C GLN A 44 5.98 -0.62 -8.42
N GLU A 45 5.78 -0.10 -7.20
CA GLU A 45 4.71 -0.54 -6.30
C GLU A 45 3.32 -0.27 -6.92
N SER A 46 3.16 0.89 -7.57
CA SER A 46 1.92 1.23 -8.29
C SER A 46 1.68 0.33 -9.51
N GLU A 47 2.73 -0.02 -10.25
CA GLU A 47 2.63 -0.91 -11.42
C GLU A 47 2.36 -2.36 -11.00
N ALA A 48 3.01 -2.84 -9.93
CA ALA A 48 2.72 -4.14 -9.35
C ALA A 48 1.25 -4.25 -8.91
N ALA A 49 0.74 -3.24 -8.20
CA ALA A 49 -0.68 -3.17 -7.84
C ALA A 49 -1.61 -3.15 -9.08
N THR A 50 -1.21 -2.47 -10.14
CA THR A 50 -1.96 -2.44 -11.41
C THR A 50 -1.94 -3.80 -12.11
N GLN A 51 -0.83 -4.53 -12.04
CA GLN A 51 -0.69 -5.84 -12.64
C GLN A 51 -1.49 -6.90 -11.88
N GLU A 52 -1.49 -6.87 -10.55
CA GLU A 52 -2.34 -7.73 -9.71
C GLU A 52 -3.83 -7.55 -10.07
N ILE A 53 -4.29 -6.32 -10.28
CA ILE A 53 -5.67 -6.03 -10.70
C ILE A 53 -5.95 -6.59 -12.11
N ARG A 54 -4.99 -6.48 -13.04
CA ARG A 54 -5.15 -7.03 -14.41
C ARG A 54 -5.22 -8.56 -14.46
N GLU A 55 -4.63 -9.23 -13.48
CA GLU A 55 -4.67 -10.68 -13.37
C GLU A 55 -6.01 -11.21 -12.88
N ILE A 56 -6.86 -10.36 -12.30
CA ILE A 56 -8.22 -10.72 -11.92
C ILE A 56 -9.05 -10.95 -13.19
N PRO A 57 -9.54 -12.18 -13.43
CA PRO A 57 -10.36 -12.48 -14.60
C PRO A 57 -11.61 -11.59 -14.63
N ASN A 58 -11.92 -11.04 -15.80
CA ASN A 58 -13.11 -10.21 -16.04
C ASN A 58 -13.23 -8.98 -15.12
N ILE A 59 -12.12 -8.45 -14.58
CA ILE A 59 -12.13 -7.32 -13.65
C ILE A 59 -12.91 -6.10 -14.15
N MET A 60 -12.86 -5.80 -15.45
CA MET A 60 -13.60 -4.69 -16.03
C MET A 60 -15.11 -4.88 -15.96
N GLU A 61 -15.60 -6.11 -16.17
CA GLU A 61 -17.03 -6.44 -16.09
C GLU A 61 -17.51 -6.42 -14.63
N LEU A 62 -16.66 -6.90 -13.71
CA LEU A 62 -16.92 -6.84 -12.27
C LEU A 62 -17.01 -5.40 -11.76
N LEU A 63 -16.07 -4.53 -12.19
CA LEU A 63 -16.09 -3.10 -11.85
C LEU A 63 -17.33 -2.40 -12.40
N GLN A 64 -17.69 -2.61 -13.66
CA GLN A 64 -18.91 -2.04 -14.25
C GLN A 64 -20.18 -2.49 -13.52
N THR A 65 -20.22 -3.76 -13.10
CA THR A 65 -21.34 -4.29 -12.32
C THR A 65 -21.40 -3.64 -10.95
N ALA A 66 -20.26 -3.52 -10.25
CA ALA A 66 -20.18 -2.85 -8.95
C ALA A 66 -20.57 -1.37 -9.03
N GLU A 67 -20.09 -0.63 -10.03
CA GLU A 67 -20.47 0.77 -10.28
C GLU A 67 -21.97 0.91 -10.51
N SER A 68 -22.57 -0.02 -11.25
CA SER A 68 -24.02 -0.05 -11.51
C SER A 68 -24.81 -0.34 -10.23
N GLN A 69 -24.35 -1.27 -9.39
CA GLN A 69 -24.96 -1.60 -8.10
C GLN A 69 -24.89 -0.43 -7.12
N VAL A 70 -23.73 0.23 -7.01
CA VAL A 70 -23.56 1.45 -6.20
C VAL A 70 -24.49 2.56 -6.69
N SER A 71 -24.56 2.79 -8.00
CA SER A 71 -25.44 3.81 -8.59
C SER A 71 -26.93 3.51 -8.36
N ALA A 72 -27.30 2.24 -8.28
CA ALA A 72 -28.65 1.78 -7.95
C ALA A 72 -28.93 1.72 -6.43
N GLY A 73 -27.95 2.06 -5.59
CA GLY A 73 -28.08 2.03 -4.13
C GLY A 73 -28.02 0.63 -3.52
N HIS A 74 -27.58 -0.38 -4.27
CA HIS A 74 -27.36 -1.74 -3.79
C HIS A 74 -25.98 -1.83 -3.13
N LEU A 75 -25.92 -1.45 -1.85
CA LEU A 75 -24.75 -1.56 -1.00
C LEU A 75 -24.97 -2.68 0.02
N ILE A 76 -23.94 -3.47 0.28
CA ILE A 76 -23.94 -4.46 1.37
C ILE A 76 -23.21 -3.79 2.54
N ASP A 77 -23.81 -3.83 3.73
CA ASP A 77 -23.10 -3.41 4.94
C ASP A 77 -21.94 -4.38 5.20
N TRP A 78 -20.74 -3.83 5.37
CA TRP A 78 -19.53 -4.63 5.51
C TRP A 78 -19.55 -5.48 6.79
N GLU A 79 -20.29 -5.06 7.83
CA GLU A 79 -20.47 -5.85 9.05
C GLU A 79 -21.45 -7.04 8.88
N GLU A 80 -22.33 -7.02 7.88
CA GLU A 80 -23.28 -8.12 7.60
C GLU A 80 -22.71 -9.16 6.60
N GLY A 81 -21.56 -8.88 5.98
CA GLY A 81 -20.99 -9.67 4.89
C GLY A 81 -20.26 -10.96 5.29
N GLU A 82 -19.98 -11.20 6.56
CA GLU A 82 -19.25 -12.40 7.01
C GLU A 82 -20.14 -13.66 7.15
N ASP A 83 -21.47 -13.50 7.18
CA ASP A 83 -22.39 -14.61 7.49
C ASP A 83 -22.83 -15.45 6.26
N ASN A 84 -22.36 -15.12 5.05
CA ASN A 84 -22.83 -15.77 3.81
C ASN A 84 -21.72 -16.24 2.84
N LEU A 85 -20.50 -16.48 3.34
CA LEU A 85 -19.41 -17.11 2.58
C LEU A 85 -19.20 -18.58 2.94
#